data_AF-W0BD23-F1
#
_entry.id   AF-W0BD23-F1
#
_cell.length_a   1.000
_cell.length_b   1.000
_cell.length_c   1.000
_cell.angle_alpha   90.00
_cell.angle_beta   90.00
_cell.angle_gamma   90.00
#
_symmetry.space_group_name_H-M   'P 1'
#
loop_
_entity.id
_entity.type
_entity.pdbx_description
1 polymer ?
#
loop_
_entity_poly.entity_id
_entity_poly.type
_entity_poly.pdbx_seq_one_letter_code
_entity_poly.pdbx_strand_id
1 'polypeptide(L)'
;MSKNYAWVQQLLFPLSLFLSASLLFVIQPMVAKVLLPYYGGTPAVWTVCMLFFQALLLFAYAYAWFLSQLKNTTIWRFIHLTVCLLSFYFLPLHLSSPSAEGSPEITILKTLLLQLSLPLLVIGASAPLLQYAFSQTNNKTRKDPYYLYAASNAGSLLALLSYPWLIERFSKVSEQFHGWNIFYLVYLCLVAGLLLVPNYQSMTQVTEAPPKLVWKQMAHWVF
;
A
#
# COMPACT_ATOMS: atom_id res chain seq x y z
N MET A 1 -30.70 5.04 10.40
CA MET A 1 -29.51 4.37 10.99
C MET A 1 -28.15 4.82 10.40
N SER A 2 -28.05 5.83 9.52
CA SER A 2 -26.80 6.16 8.80
C SER A 2 -25.82 7.14 9.48
N LYS A 3 -26.23 7.87 10.52
CA LYS A 3 -25.38 8.91 11.15
C LYS A 3 -24.22 8.35 11.99
N ASN A 4 -24.36 7.15 12.57
CA ASN A 4 -23.40 6.66 13.58
C ASN A 4 -22.09 6.09 13.02
N TYR A 5 -21.97 5.85 11.71
CA TYR A 5 -20.77 5.25 11.11
C TYR A 5 -19.90 6.25 10.31
N ALA A 6 -20.38 7.48 10.08
CA ALA A 6 -19.68 8.45 9.23
C ALA A 6 -18.36 8.94 9.86
N TRP A 7 -18.33 9.17 11.18
CA TRP A 7 -17.12 9.57 11.90
C TRP A 7 -16.11 8.40 12.01
N VAL A 8 -16.61 7.17 12.16
CA VAL A 8 -15.78 5.95 12.17
C VAL A 8 -15.04 5.83 10.83
N GLN A 9 -15.74 6.04 9.71
CA GLN A 9 -15.11 6.03 8.38
C GLN A 9 -14.07 7.16 8.24
N GLN A 10 -14.35 8.36 8.74
CA GLN A 10 -13.39 9.47 8.70
C GLN A 10 -12.08 9.19 9.44
N LEU A 11 -12.08 8.27 10.42
CA LEU A 11 -10.88 7.85 11.14
C LEU A 11 -10.23 6.61 10.51
N LEU A 12 -11.03 5.60 10.15
CA LEU A 12 -10.52 4.32 9.65
C LEU A 12 -9.82 4.46 8.29
N PHE A 13 -10.32 5.32 7.39
CA PHE A 13 -9.68 5.54 6.08
C PHE A 13 -8.26 6.14 6.22
N PRO A 14 -8.06 7.30 6.90
CA PRO A 14 -6.73 7.82 7.17
C PRO A 14 -5.82 6.84 7.91
N LEU A 15 -6.34 6.16 8.94
CA LEU A 15 -5.55 5.23 9.74
C LEU A 15 -5.05 4.05 8.91
N SER A 16 -5.92 3.49 8.07
CA SER A 16 -5.56 2.40 7.17
C SER A 16 -4.51 2.83 6.14
N LEU A 17 -4.67 4.02 5.54
CA LEU A 17 -3.71 4.59 4.60
C LEU A 17 -2.35 4.91 5.24
N PHE A 18 -2.38 5.49 6.44
CA PHE A 18 -1.20 5.74 7.24
C PHE A 18 -0.45 4.43 7.53
N LEU A 19 -1.17 3.40 7.98
CA LEU A 19 -0.59 2.11 8.33
C LEU A 19 -0.06 1.37 7.09
N SER A 20 -0.80 1.36 5.98
CA SER A 20 -0.35 0.73 4.73
C SER A 20 0.93 1.39 4.20
N ALA A 21 0.99 2.72 4.22
CA ALA A 21 2.16 3.47 3.81
C ALA A 21 3.35 3.20 4.73
N SER A 22 3.12 3.21 6.05
CA SER A 22 4.17 2.91 7.04
C SER A 22 4.75 1.51 6.84
N LEU A 23 3.89 0.49 6.68
CA LEU A 23 4.30 -0.89 6.40
C LEU A 23 5.13 -1.00 5.11
N LEU A 24 4.71 -0.32 4.04
CA LEU A 24 5.37 -0.34 2.74
C LEU A 24 6.74 0.34 2.77
N PHE A 25 6.91 1.41 3.54
CA PHE A 25 8.19 2.11 3.64
C PHE A 25 9.14 1.48 4.65
N VAL A 26 8.65 0.83 5.71
CA VAL A 26 9.47 0.10 6.68
C VAL A 26 10.04 -1.20 6.08
N ILE A 27 9.28 -1.93 5.27
CA ILE A 27 9.73 -3.23 4.74
C ILE A 27 10.90 -3.09 3.75
N GLN A 28 11.00 -1.97 3.02
CA GLN A 28 12.07 -1.76 2.03
C GLN A 28 13.48 -1.84 2.64
N PRO A 29 13.82 -1.05 3.67
CA PRO A 29 15.12 -1.16 4.31
C PRO A 29 15.26 -2.43 5.17
N MET A 30 14.18 -3.05 5.65
CA MET A 30 14.25 -4.38 6.29
C MET A 30 14.78 -5.44 5.33
N VAL A 31 14.21 -5.47 4.12
CA VAL A 31 14.60 -6.40 3.06
C VAL A 31 16.07 -6.20 2.68
N ALA A 32 16.48 -4.95 2.45
CA ALA A 32 17.88 -4.63 2.16
C ALA A 32 18.83 -5.13 3.26
N LYS A 33 18.43 -4.97 4.53
CA LYS A 33 19.21 -5.45 5.68
C LYS A 33 19.33 -6.96 5.77
N VAL A 34 18.26 -7.70 5.48
CA VAL A 34 18.34 -9.18 5.46
C VAL A 34 19.29 -9.67 4.40
N LEU A 35 19.31 -9.02 3.23
CA LEU A 35 20.12 -9.45 2.10
C LEU A 35 21.61 -9.11 2.27
N LEU A 36 21.94 -8.11 3.08
CA LEU A 36 23.29 -7.59 3.26
C LEU A 36 24.34 -8.67 3.64
N PRO A 37 24.10 -9.59 4.59
CA PRO A 37 25.08 -10.63 4.94
C PRO A 37 25.30 -11.68 3.85
N TYR A 38 24.35 -11.85 2.93
CA TYR A 38 24.42 -12.88 1.87
C TYR A 38 25.07 -12.35 0.58
N TYR A 39 24.78 -11.11 0.21
CA TYR A 39 25.20 -10.53 -1.07
C TYR A 39 26.09 -9.29 -0.95
N GLY A 40 26.34 -8.82 0.28
CA GLY A 40 27.09 -7.60 0.54
C GLY A 40 26.30 -6.32 0.22
N GLY A 41 26.95 -5.18 0.43
CA GLY A 41 26.37 -3.84 0.23
C GLY A 41 26.59 -3.26 -1.16
N THR A 42 26.60 -4.09 -2.20
CA THR A 42 26.91 -3.61 -3.55
C THR A 42 25.75 -2.78 -4.12
N PRO A 43 26.03 -1.78 -4.98
CA PRO A 43 24.98 -1.00 -5.65
C PRO A 43 24.00 -1.87 -6.46
N ALA A 44 24.45 -3.03 -6.95
CA ALA A 44 23.62 -3.96 -7.71
C ALA A 44 22.47 -4.53 -6.87
N VAL A 45 22.76 -5.00 -5.64
CA VAL A 45 21.74 -5.55 -4.72
C VAL A 45 20.66 -4.51 -4.42
N TRP A 46 21.08 -3.28 -4.13
CA TRP A 46 20.15 -2.16 -3.90
C TRP A 46 19.27 -1.88 -5.13
N THR A 47 19.89 -1.83 -6.32
CA THR A 47 19.19 -1.54 -7.58
C THR A 47 18.13 -2.61 -7.89
N VAL A 48 18.43 -3.89 -7.65
CA VAL A 48 17.47 -5.00 -7.85
C VAL A 48 16.32 -4.93 -6.86
N CYS A 49 16.59 -4.63 -5.59
CA CYS A 49 15.53 -4.42 -4.60
C CYS A 49 14.62 -3.26 -5.00
N MET A 50 15.21 -2.12 -5.40
CA MET A 50 14.46 -0.96 -5.88
C MET A 50 13.63 -1.30 -7.11
N LEU A 51 14.21 -2.00 -8.10
CA LEU A 51 13.47 -2.45 -9.28
C LEU A 51 12.23 -3.27 -8.90
N PHE A 52 12.36 -4.23 -7.97
CA PHE A 52 11.23 -5.00 -7.47
C PHE A 52 10.15 -4.10 -6.85
N PHE A 53 10.51 -3.22 -5.91
CA PHE A 53 9.52 -2.37 -5.24
C PHE A 53 8.82 -1.40 -6.20
N GLN A 54 9.55 -0.80 -7.14
CA GLN A 54 8.97 0.11 -8.14
C GLN A 54 8.05 -0.63 -9.13
N ALA A 55 8.49 -1.79 -9.64
CA ALA A 55 7.67 -2.60 -10.54
C ALA A 55 6.40 -3.11 -9.84
N LEU A 56 6.52 -3.53 -8.58
CA LEU A 56 5.38 -3.96 -7.79
C LEU A 56 4.39 -2.81 -7.53
N LEU A 57 4.87 -1.60 -7.21
CA LEU A 57 4.00 -0.45 -7.01
C LEU A 57 3.25 -0.08 -8.30
N LEU A 58 3.95 -0.09 -9.44
CA LEU A 58 3.32 0.12 -10.74
C LEU A 58 2.22 -0.93 -10.99
N PHE A 59 2.50 -2.20 -10.72
CA PHE A 59 1.52 -3.28 -10.84
C PHE A 59 0.34 -3.10 -9.87
N ALA A 60 0.59 -2.69 -8.63
CA ALA A 60 -0.45 -2.42 -7.64
C ALA A 60 -1.38 -1.26 -8.06
N TYR A 61 -0.83 -0.24 -8.70
CA TYR A 61 -1.61 0.89 -9.21
C TYR A 61 -2.41 0.49 -10.45
N ALA A 62 -1.82 -0.29 -11.35
CA ALA A 62 -2.54 -0.87 -12.48
C ALA A 62 -3.69 -1.79 -12.02
N TYR A 63 -3.46 -2.59 -10.99
CA TYR A 63 -4.47 -3.42 -10.33
C TYR A 63 -5.59 -2.57 -9.72
N ALA A 64 -5.26 -1.53 -8.94
CA ALA A 64 -6.26 -0.64 -8.34
C ALA A 64 -7.07 0.10 -9.40
N TRP A 65 -6.41 0.56 -10.47
CA TRP A 65 -7.07 1.17 -11.63
C TRP A 65 -8.04 0.18 -12.29
N PHE A 66 -7.61 -1.05 -12.60
CA PHE A 66 -8.46 -2.06 -13.21
C PHE A 66 -9.71 -2.35 -12.36
N LEU A 67 -9.53 -2.49 -11.04
CA LEU A 67 -10.65 -2.65 -10.10
C LEU A 67 -11.59 -1.44 -10.10
N SER A 68 -11.06 -0.22 -10.20
CA SER A 68 -11.87 0.99 -10.26
C SER A 68 -12.74 1.09 -11.52
N GLN A 69 -12.38 0.39 -12.60
CA GLN A 69 -13.18 0.36 -13.83
C GLN A 69 -14.39 -0.58 -13.75
N LEU A 70 -14.46 -1.43 -12.72
CA LEU A 70 -15.59 -2.32 -12.52
C LEU A 70 -16.80 -1.52 -12.00
N LYS A 71 -17.84 -1.38 -12.84
CA LYS A 71 -19.08 -0.65 -12.51
C LYS A 71 -19.79 -1.17 -11.26
N ASN A 72 -19.64 -2.46 -10.97
CA ASN A 72 -20.25 -3.09 -9.81
C ASN A 72 -19.32 -2.97 -8.60
N THR A 73 -19.71 -2.12 -7.65
CA THR A 73 -18.95 -1.86 -6.43
C THR A 73 -18.72 -3.12 -5.60
N THR A 74 -19.66 -4.07 -5.61
CA THR A 74 -19.54 -5.31 -4.87
C THR A 74 -18.49 -6.25 -5.47
N ILE A 75 -18.39 -6.30 -6.80
CA ILE A 75 -17.42 -7.19 -7.48
C ILE A 75 -15.98 -6.79 -7.16
N TRP A 76 -15.60 -5.51 -7.33
CA TRP A 76 -14.22 -5.10 -7.08
C TRP A 76 -13.84 -5.28 -5.61
N ARG A 77 -14.76 -5.03 -4.67
CA ARG A 77 -14.58 -5.27 -3.23
C ARG A 77 -14.32 -6.74 -2.95
N PHE A 78 -15.12 -7.64 -3.53
CA PHE A 78 -14.92 -9.08 -3.37
C PHE A 78 -13.57 -9.53 -3.95
N ILE A 79 -13.18 -9.05 -5.13
CA ILE A 79 -11.88 -9.38 -5.72
C ILE A 79 -10.76 -8.94 -4.77
N HIS A 80 -10.80 -7.72 -4.25
CA HIS A 80 -9.76 -7.23 -3.36
C HIS A 80 -9.73 -7.94 -2.01
N LEU A 81 -10.91 -8.25 -1.44
CA LEU A 81 -11.01 -9.09 -0.24
C LEU A 81 -10.40 -10.47 -0.46
N THR A 82 -10.65 -11.11 -1.61
CA THR A 82 -10.03 -12.39 -1.94
C THR A 82 -8.51 -12.27 -2.02
N VAL A 83 -7.98 -11.21 -2.64
CA VAL A 83 -6.53 -10.96 -2.68
C VAL A 83 -5.97 -10.75 -1.26
N CYS A 84 -6.68 -10.02 -0.40
CA CYS A 84 -6.33 -9.88 1.02
C CYS A 84 -6.29 -11.24 1.73
N LEU A 85 -7.29 -12.10 1.51
CA LEU A 85 -7.35 -13.44 2.09
C LEU A 85 -6.22 -14.34 1.58
N LEU A 86 -5.91 -14.29 0.28
CA LEU A 86 -4.80 -15.06 -0.30
C LEU A 86 -3.44 -14.60 0.24
N SER A 87 -3.31 -13.32 0.62
CA SER A 87 -2.06 -12.82 1.20
C SER A 87 -1.71 -13.48 2.55
N PHE A 88 -2.67 -14.07 3.26
CA PHE A 88 -2.39 -14.81 4.50
C PHE A 88 -1.50 -16.03 4.26
N TYR A 89 -1.52 -16.62 3.06
CA TYR A 89 -0.65 -17.74 2.71
C TYR A 89 0.84 -17.38 2.81
N PHE A 90 1.18 -16.10 2.73
CA PHE A 90 2.55 -15.59 2.83
C PHE A 90 2.97 -15.30 4.27
N LEU A 91 2.06 -15.44 5.24
CA LEU A 91 2.36 -15.20 6.65
C LEU A 91 2.83 -16.48 7.36
N PRO A 92 3.84 -16.39 8.26
CA PRO A 92 4.59 -15.18 8.58
C PRO A 92 5.57 -14.81 7.46
N LEU A 93 5.54 -13.54 7.07
CA LEU A 93 6.57 -12.98 6.19
C LEU A 93 7.91 -13.13 6.87
N HIS A 94 8.81 -13.80 6.16
CA HIS A 94 10.21 -13.92 6.46
C HIS A 94 10.92 -13.97 5.12
N LEU A 95 12.18 -13.54 5.10
CA LEU A 95 13.04 -13.74 3.95
C LEU A 95 13.97 -14.92 4.24
N SER A 96 13.75 -16.03 3.54
CA SER A 96 14.63 -17.19 3.65
C SER A 96 15.98 -16.89 3.01
N SER A 97 17.06 -17.52 3.51
CA SER A 97 18.39 -17.45 2.91
C SER A 97 18.28 -17.83 1.42
N PRO A 98 18.55 -16.90 0.50
CA PRO A 98 18.46 -17.22 -0.91
C PRO A 98 19.64 -18.14 -1.30
N SER A 99 19.40 -19.11 -2.18
CA SER A 99 20.42 -20.08 -2.58
C SER A 99 21.61 -19.36 -3.24
N ALA A 100 22.83 -19.83 -2.97
CA ALA A 100 24.05 -19.27 -3.53
C ALA A 100 24.30 -19.71 -5.00
N GLU A 101 23.34 -20.38 -5.62
CA GLU A 101 23.48 -20.91 -6.98
C GLU A 101 22.96 -19.91 -8.02
N GLY A 102 23.81 -19.57 -8.98
CA GLY A 102 23.48 -18.67 -10.09
C GLY A 102 23.78 -17.19 -9.83
N SER A 103 23.19 -16.32 -10.66
CA SER A 103 23.36 -14.86 -10.57
C SER A 103 22.59 -14.27 -9.38
N PRO A 104 23.24 -13.55 -8.45
CA PRO A 104 22.60 -12.94 -7.27
C PRO A 104 21.37 -12.10 -7.58
N GLU A 105 21.38 -11.34 -8.66
CA GLU A 105 20.31 -10.42 -9.06
C GLU A 105 19.01 -11.17 -9.34
N ILE A 106 19.11 -12.26 -10.10
CA ILE A 106 17.95 -13.11 -10.44
C ILE A 106 17.45 -13.80 -9.18
N THR A 107 18.34 -14.29 -8.31
CA THR A 107 17.93 -14.97 -7.09
C THR A 107 17.23 -14.02 -6.12
N ILE A 108 17.75 -12.80 -5.91
CA ILE A 108 17.09 -11.77 -5.12
C ILE A 108 15.70 -11.49 -5.68
N LEU A 109 15.60 -11.17 -6.99
CA LEU A 109 14.33 -10.83 -7.60
C LEU A 109 13.30 -11.96 -7.48
N LYS A 110 13.72 -13.21 -7.72
CA LYS A 110 12.86 -14.40 -7.53
C LYS A 110 12.39 -14.53 -6.09
N THR A 111 13.28 -14.39 -5.11
CA THR A 111 12.92 -14.47 -3.68
C THR A 111 11.91 -13.40 -3.30
N LEU A 112 12.12 -12.14 -3.72
CA LEU A 112 11.19 -11.05 -3.42
C LEU A 112 9.82 -11.28 -4.09
N LEU A 113 9.79 -11.73 -5.34
CA LEU A 113 8.56 -12.07 -6.05
C LEU A 113 7.80 -13.22 -5.38
N LEU A 114 8.50 -14.28 -4.97
CA LEU A 114 7.89 -15.47 -4.39
C LEU A 114 7.47 -15.31 -2.93
N GLN A 115 8.10 -14.40 -2.18
CA GLN A 115 7.87 -14.29 -0.73
C GLN A 115 7.15 -13.00 -0.32
N LEU A 116 7.23 -11.92 -1.10
CA LEU A 116 6.70 -10.61 -0.66
C LEU A 116 5.58 -10.07 -1.56
N SER A 117 5.41 -10.58 -2.77
CA SER A 117 4.57 -9.96 -3.81
C SER A 117 3.12 -9.69 -3.37
N LEU A 118 2.42 -10.70 -2.84
CA LEU A 118 1.00 -10.59 -2.51
C LEU A 118 0.72 -9.63 -1.33
N PRO A 119 1.39 -9.75 -0.17
CA PRO A 119 1.21 -8.77 0.90
C PRO A 119 1.56 -7.35 0.50
N LEU A 120 2.63 -7.19 -0.29
CA LEU A 120 3.05 -5.88 -0.76
C LEU A 120 2.13 -5.31 -1.85
N LEU A 121 1.50 -6.16 -2.67
CA LEU A 121 0.44 -5.76 -3.62
C LEU A 121 -0.77 -5.18 -2.88
N VAL A 122 -1.19 -5.83 -1.78
CA VAL A 122 -2.33 -5.36 -0.98
C VAL A 122 -2.06 -3.97 -0.38
N ILE A 123 -0.94 -3.79 0.32
CA ILE A 123 -0.61 -2.46 0.89
C ILE A 123 -0.32 -1.43 -0.20
N GLY A 124 0.33 -1.82 -1.30
CA GLY A 124 0.66 -0.92 -2.42
C GLY A 124 -0.58 -0.41 -3.15
N ALA A 125 -1.62 -1.24 -3.27
CA ALA A 125 -2.89 -0.85 -3.88
C ALA A 125 -3.75 0.04 -2.97
N SER A 126 -3.42 0.15 -1.67
CA SER A 126 -4.27 0.80 -0.67
C SER A 126 -4.49 2.28 -0.93
N ALA A 127 -3.41 3.01 -1.26
CA ALA A 127 -3.49 4.45 -1.50
C ALA A 127 -4.54 4.81 -2.55
N PRO A 128 -4.45 4.30 -3.80
CA PRO A 128 -5.47 4.59 -4.81
C PRO A 128 -6.82 3.92 -4.51
N LEU A 129 -6.83 2.66 -4.05
CA LEU A 129 -8.08 1.90 -3.94
C LEU A 129 -8.95 2.35 -2.76
N LEU A 130 -8.36 2.69 -1.61
CA LEU A 130 -9.12 3.20 -0.47
C LEU A 130 -9.57 4.65 -0.69
N GLN A 131 -8.82 5.47 -1.43
CA GLN A 131 -9.30 6.79 -1.85
C GLN A 131 -10.48 6.68 -2.83
N TYR A 132 -10.41 5.73 -3.77
CA TYR A 132 -11.53 5.39 -4.67
C TYR A 132 -12.74 4.82 -3.90
N ALA A 133 -12.51 3.99 -2.89
CA ALA A 133 -13.57 3.50 -2.02
C ALA A 133 -14.21 4.66 -1.25
N PHE A 134 -13.39 5.53 -0.66
CA PHE A 134 -13.87 6.71 0.07
C PHE A 134 -14.73 7.63 -0.81
N SER A 135 -14.35 7.81 -2.08
CA SER A 135 -15.13 8.60 -3.04
C SER A 135 -16.50 7.98 -3.37
N GLN A 136 -16.75 6.71 -3.04
CA GLN A 136 -18.06 6.05 -3.19
C GLN A 136 -18.91 6.11 -1.91
N THR A 137 -18.39 6.69 -0.82
CA THR A 137 -19.15 6.83 0.43
C THR A 137 -20.08 8.05 0.41
N ASN A 138 -21.14 8.02 1.22
CA ASN A 138 -22.09 9.14 1.37
C ASN A 138 -21.61 10.19 2.40
N ASN A 139 -20.29 10.38 2.53
CA ASN A 139 -19.71 11.27 3.52
C ASN A 139 -19.60 12.71 3.01
N LYS A 140 -19.88 13.70 3.86
CA LYS A 140 -19.80 15.13 3.48
C LYS A 140 -18.37 15.54 3.10
N THR A 141 -17.37 14.92 3.71
CA THR A 141 -15.94 15.17 3.44
C THR A 141 -15.44 14.51 2.16
N ARG A 142 -16.30 13.79 1.41
CA ARG A 142 -15.98 13.26 0.07
C ARG A 142 -15.43 14.33 -0.89
N LYS A 143 -15.86 15.58 -0.73
CA LYS A 143 -15.46 16.71 -1.59
C LYS A 143 -14.03 17.21 -1.36
N ASP A 144 -13.41 16.85 -0.23
CA ASP A 144 -12.04 17.24 0.11
C ASP A 144 -11.24 16.00 0.56
N PRO A 145 -10.73 15.19 -0.39
CA PRO A 145 -10.00 13.95 -0.07
C PRO A 145 -8.55 14.19 0.35
N TYR A 146 -8.05 15.44 0.37
CA TYR A 146 -6.63 15.72 0.56
C TYR A 146 -6.07 15.22 1.90
N TYR A 147 -6.91 15.15 2.95
CA TYR A 147 -6.49 14.62 4.25
C TYR A 147 -6.12 13.12 4.20
N LEU A 148 -6.69 12.34 3.27
CA LEU A 148 -6.32 10.94 3.07
C LEU A 148 -4.91 10.81 2.48
N TYR A 149 -4.60 11.65 1.50
CA TYR A 149 -3.27 11.74 0.93
C TYR A 149 -2.24 12.23 1.97
N ALA A 150 -2.60 13.24 2.78
CA ALA A 150 -1.75 13.71 3.87
C ALA A 150 -1.46 12.60 4.90
N ALA A 151 -2.46 11.82 5.29
CA ALA A 151 -2.28 10.68 6.20
C ALA A 151 -1.34 9.60 5.62
N SER A 152 -1.49 9.26 4.34
CA SER A 152 -0.59 8.33 3.65
C SER A 152 0.86 8.85 3.66
N ASN A 153 1.08 10.12 3.31
CA ASN A 153 2.44 10.68 3.30
C ASN A 153 3.04 10.84 4.68
N ALA A 154 2.22 11.17 5.69
CA ALA A 154 2.66 11.19 7.08
C ALA A 154 3.16 9.81 7.52
N GLY A 155 2.45 8.74 7.13
CA GLY A 155 2.88 7.36 7.35
C GLY A 155 4.23 7.05 6.68
N SER A 156 4.37 7.37 5.40
CA SER A 156 5.64 7.18 4.66
C SER A 156 6.81 7.96 5.30
N LEU A 157 6.59 9.23 5.64
CA LEU A 157 7.61 10.09 6.25
C LEU A 157 8.01 9.56 7.62
N LEU A 158 7.04 9.20 8.46
CA LEU A 158 7.31 8.62 9.78
C LEU A 158 8.01 7.27 9.66
N ALA A 159 7.69 6.44 8.68
CA ALA A 159 8.44 5.20 8.43
C ALA A 159 9.90 5.47 8.05
N LEU A 160 10.13 6.41 7.12
CA LEU A 160 11.49 6.79 6.71
C LEU A 160 12.31 7.39 7.87
N LEU A 161 11.67 8.20 8.73
CA LEU A 161 12.31 8.82 9.90
C LEU A 161 12.40 7.90 11.12
N SER A 162 11.52 6.92 11.27
CA SER A 162 11.59 5.99 12.40
C SER A 162 12.56 4.85 12.11
N TYR A 163 12.76 4.48 10.84
CA TYR A 163 13.55 3.29 10.54
C TYR A 163 15.00 3.39 11.01
N PRO A 164 15.86 4.31 10.53
CA PRO A 164 17.26 4.32 10.94
C PRO A 164 17.46 4.84 12.38
N TRP A 165 16.57 5.69 12.89
CA TRP A 165 16.73 6.31 14.22
C TRP A 165 16.14 5.49 15.38
N LEU A 166 15.09 4.69 15.14
CA LEU A 166 14.39 3.92 16.17
C LEU A 166 14.42 2.43 15.87
N ILE A 167 13.83 2.01 14.74
CA ILE A 167 13.57 0.58 14.46
C ILE A 167 14.88 -0.19 14.29
N GLU A 168 15.80 0.34 13.49
CA GLU A 168 17.12 -0.27 13.26
C GLU A 168 18.00 -0.26 14.51
N ARG A 169 17.91 0.79 15.32
CA ARG A 169 18.76 0.96 16.51
C ARG A 169 18.36 0.04 17.65
N PHE A 170 17.06 -0.17 17.83
CA PHE A 170 16.52 -0.84 19.03
C PHE A 170 15.96 -2.24 18.77
N SER A 171 15.96 -2.75 17.53
CA SER A 171 15.37 -4.05 17.22
C SER A 171 16.19 -4.84 16.21
N LYS A 172 16.27 -6.16 16.42
CA LYS A 172 16.87 -7.08 15.45
C LYS A 172 15.95 -7.24 14.25
N VAL A 173 16.50 -7.54 13.08
CA VAL A 173 15.72 -7.71 11.85
C VAL A 173 14.63 -8.78 11.99
N SER A 174 14.88 -9.87 12.72
CA SER A 174 13.86 -10.89 13.02
C SER A 174 12.67 -10.34 13.82
N GLU A 175 12.91 -9.47 14.81
CA GLU A 175 11.87 -8.82 15.60
C GLU A 175 11.09 -7.81 14.74
N GLN A 176 11.76 -7.13 13.81
CA GLN A 176 11.13 -6.23 12.86
C GLN A 176 10.14 -6.98 11.95
N PHE A 177 10.49 -8.17 11.44
CA PHE A 177 9.55 -9.01 10.69
C PHE A 177 8.36 -9.43 11.56
N HIS A 178 8.58 -9.80 12.82
CA HIS A 178 7.47 -10.13 13.72
C HIS A 178 6.50 -8.95 13.90
N GLY A 179 7.04 -7.75 14.19
CA GLY A 179 6.25 -6.53 14.29
C GLY A 179 5.51 -6.20 12.99
N TRP A 180 6.18 -6.31 11.85
CA TRP A 180 5.58 -6.08 10.53
C TRP A 180 4.40 -7.02 10.29
N ASN A 181 4.53 -8.31 10.58
CA ASN A 181 3.45 -9.30 10.45
C ASN A 181 2.24 -8.94 11.33
N ILE A 182 2.46 -8.53 12.58
CA ILE A 182 1.37 -8.09 13.49
C ILE A 182 0.65 -6.88 12.92
N PHE A 183 1.40 -5.83 12.54
CA PHE A 183 0.79 -4.61 11.99
C PHE A 183 0.11 -4.86 10.64
N TYR A 184 0.63 -5.80 9.83
CA TYR A 184 -0.02 -6.23 8.60
C TYR A 184 -1.35 -6.93 8.87
N LEU A 185 -1.43 -7.81 9.87
CA LEU A 185 -2.71 -8.42 10.30
C LEU A 185 -3.72 -7.37 10.76
N VAL A 186 -3.28 -6.40 11.57
CA VAL A 186 -4.12 -5.26 11.99
C VAL A 186 -4.63 -4.49 10.77
N TYR A 187 -3.74 -4.20 9.82
CA TYR A 187 -4.08 -3.54 8.57
C TYR A 187 -5.11 -4.35 7.75
N LEU A 188 -4.96 -5.68 7.64
CA LEU A 188 -5.94 -6.54 6.96
C LEU A 188 -7.32 -6.48 7.62
N CYS A 189 -7.38 -6.44 8.97
CA CYS A 189 -8.63 -6.25 9.68
C CYS A 189 -9.27 -4.89 9.39
N LEU A 190 -8.47 -3.81 9.35
CA LEU A 190 -8.95 -2.46 9.02
C LEU A 190 -9.50 -2.41 7.59
N VAL A 191 -8.78 -2.97 6.62
CA VAL A 191 -9.23 -3.01 5.22
C VAL A 191 -10.45 -3.90 5.06
N ALA A 192 -10.52 -5.06 5.70
CA ALA A 192 -11.72 -5.90 5.66
C ALA A 192 -12.94 -5.15 6.21
N GLY A 193 -12.78 -4.44 7.33
CA GLY A 193 -13.83 -3.59 7.90
C GLY A 193 -14.28 -2.47 6.95
N LEU A 194 -13.32 -1.75 6.37
CA LEU A 194 -13.58 -0.72 5.37
C LEU A 194 -14.24 -1.29 4.11
N LEU A 195 -13.88 -2.49 3.67
CA LEU A 195 -14.48 -3.09 2.49
C LEU A 195 -15.82 -3.74 2.79
N LEU A 196 -16.20 -4.08 4.03
CA LEU A 196 -17.46 -4.80 4.31
C LEU A 196 -18.57 -3.90 4.88
N VAL A 197 -18.22 -2.89 5.68
CA VAL A 197 -19.18 -2.14 6.50
C VAL A 197 -19.81 -0.92 5.79
N PRO A 198 -19.06 -0.06 5.07
CA PRO A 198 -19.61 1.12 4.44
C PRO A 198 -20.60 0.79 3.32
N ASN A 199 -21.70 1.55 3.27
CA ASN A 199 -22.59 1.57 2.12
C ASN A 199 -21.95 2.39 1.00
N TYR A 200 -21.38 1.70 0.04
CA TYR A 200 -20.81 2.30 -1.15
C TYR A 200 -21.89 2.49 -2.23
N GLN A 201 -21.93 3.69 -2.79
CA GLN A 201 -22.79 4.03 -3.92
C GLN A 201 -21.97 3.94 -5.20
N SER A 202 -22.52 3.26 -6.23
CA SER A 202 -21.94 3.31 -7.56
C SER A 202 -21.83 4.76 -7.99
N MET A 203 -20.64 5.18 -8.41
CA MET A 203 -20.47 6.51 -8.98
C MET A 203 -21.24 6.57 -10.29
N THR A 204 -22.39 7.23 -10.28
CA THR A 204 -23.01 7.73 -11.49
C THR A 204 -22.03 8.74 -12.05
N GLN A 205 -21.43 8.47 -13.21
CA GLN A 205 -20.58 9.44 -13.87
C GLN A 205 -21.41 10.71 -14.10
N VAL A 206 -21.12 11.75 -13.32
CA VAL A 206 -21.60 13.09 -13.64
C VAL A 206 -20.77 13.52 -14.83
N THR A 207 -21.34 13.40 -16.03
CA THR A 207 -20.73 13.85 -17.28
C THR A 207 -20.77 15.39 -17.34
N GLU A 208 -20.15 16.06 -16.37
CA GLU A 208 -19.84 17.47 -16.53
C GLU A 208 -18.60 17.56 -17.41
N ALA A 209 -18.75 18.23 -18.57
CA ALA A 209 -17.62 18.49 -19.44
C ALA A 209 -16.55 19.23 -18.62
N PRO A 210 -15.29 18.74 -18.61
CA PRO A 210 -14.23 19.42 -17.89
C PRO A 210 -14.15 20.87 -18.41
N PRO A 211 -14.00 21.86 -17.51
CA PRO A 211 -13.83 23.24 -17.95
C PRO A 211 -12.63 23.30 -18.91
N LYS A 212 -12.77 24.05 -20.01
CA LYS A 212 -11.67 24.21 -20.97
C LYS A 212 -10.47 24.81 -20.23
N LEU A 213 -9.45 23.99 -20.03
CA LEU A 213 -8.21 24.42 -19.38
C LEU A 213 -7.51 25.41 -20.29
N VAL A 214 -7.33 26.64 -19.79
CA VAL A 214 -6.56 27.67 -20.49
C VAL A 214 -5.08 27.43 -20.18
N TRP A 215 -4.20 27.50 -21.18
CA TRP A 215 -2.74 27.30 -21.01
C TRP A 215 -2.13 28.11 -19.85
N LYS A 216 -2.66 29.30 -19.55
CA LYS A 216 -2.26 30.12 -18.39
C LYS A 216 -2.52 29.42 -17.05
N GLN A 217 -3.63 28.70 -16.92
CA GLN A 217 -3.92 27.90 -15.73
C GLN A 217 -2.94 26.74 -15.64
N MET A 218 -2.71 26.00 -16.74
CA MET A 218 -1.76 24.88 -16.78
C MET A 218 -0.33 25.31 -16.38
N ALA A 219 0.13 26.48 -16.86
CA ALA A 219 1.43 27.03 -16.49
C ALA A 219 1.55 27.32 -14.98
N HIS A 220 0.44 27.66 -14.30
CA HIS A 220 0.42 27.91 -12.86
C HIS A 220 0.49 26.62 -12.01
N TRP A 221 0.30 25.43 -12.60
CA TRP A 221 0.43 24.14 -11.90
C TRP A 221 1.78 23.47 -12.12
N VAL A 222 2.59 23.99 -13.06
CA VAL A 222 3.94 23.48 -13.38
C VAL A 222 5.01 24.20 -12.54
N PHE A 223 4.65 25.29 -11.88
CA PHE A 223 5.49 26.07 -10.95
C PHE A 223 4.81 26.16 -9.59
#